data_AF-A0A3M0JRX0-F1
#
_entry.id   AF-A0A3M0JRX0-F1
#
_cell.length_a   1.000
_cell.length_b   1.000
_cell.length_c   1.000
_cell.angle_alpha   90.00
_cell.angle_beta   90.00
_cell.angle_gamma   90.00
#
_symmetry.space_group_name_H-M   'P 1'
#
loop_
_entity.id
_entity.type
_entity.pdbx_description
1 polymer ?
#
loop_
_entity_poly.entity_id
_entity_poly.type
_entity_poly.pdbx_seq_one_letter_code
_entity_poly.pdbx_strand_id
1 'polypeptide(L)'
;MESFTARNAEFTNVMPMVAPEKVQQQPPWKYLGVKILERTIRHQEVQFVQSVKTLNDAQKLVGVITWLRPYLGLTTAQLSPLFELLKGDTDLKSPRELTPEARKVLEEVQQAVSACQVYRIEPSIDVTVFITTPDLHPTSIIGQWNDDWTDPLHVLEWVFLPHQPHKTATVLFELIARLIIKCRQRCLQLTRADPSKIPPGSEGGI
;
A
#
# COMPACT_ATOMS: atom_id res chain seq x y z
N MET A 1 27.15 0.53 -1.38
CA MET A 1 26.39 -0.67 -0.97
C MET A 1 27.36 -1.83 -1.04
N GLU A 2 27.75 -2.40 0.11
CA GLU A 2 28.66 -3.54 0.13
C GLU A 2 28.00 -4.74 -0.57
N SER A 3 28.79 -5.47 -1.36
CA SER A 3 28.29 -6.67 -2.03
C SER A 3 27.98 -7.75 -0.99
N PHE A 4 26.97 -8.57 -1.27
CA PHE A 4 26.65 -9.74 -0.42
C PHE A 4 27.87 -10.66 -0.22
N THR A 5 28.79 -10.66 -1.19
CA THR A 5 30.08 -11.35 -1.12
C THR A 5 30.99 -10.78 -0.04
N ALA A 6 31.09 -9.45 0.09
CA ALA A 6 31.87 -8.81 1.15
C ALA A 6 31.29 -9.10 2.54
N ARG A 7 29.96 -8.99 2.68
CA ARG A 7 29.26 -9.31 3.93
C ARG A 7 29.40 -10.78 4.35
N ASN A 8 29.30 -11.70 3.39
CA ASN A 8 29.48 -13.13 3.66
C ASN A 8 30.92 -13.45 4.09
N ALA A 9 31.92 -12.73 3.58
CA ALA A 9 33.32 -12.89 3.98
C ALA A 9 33.60 -12.31 5.37
N GLU A 10 32.98 -11.17 5.71
CA GLU A 10 33.20 -10.48 6.98
C GLU A 10 32.54 -11.19 8.19
N PHE A 11 31.39 -11.83 7.98
CA PHE A 11 30.61 -12.46 9.07
C PHE A 11 30.44 -13.97 8.93
N THR A 12 31.44 -14.64 8.35
CA THR A 12 31.41 -16.08 8.01
C THR A 12 30.97 -17.01 9.16
N ASN A 13 31.26 -16.64 10.42
CA ASN A 13 30.96 -17.45 11.62
C ASN A 13 29.84 -16.88 12.51
N VAL A 14 29.20 -15.77 12.11
CA VAL A 14 28.25 -15.03 12.97
C VAL A 14 26.85 -14.94 12.36
N MET A 15 26.75 -15.04 11.02
CA MET A 15 25.48 -14.98 10.31
C MET A 15 25.33 -16.10 9.27
N PRO A 16 24.10 -16.59 8.99
CA PRO A 16 23.86 -17.52 7.91
C PRO A 16 24.29 -16.93 6.56
N MET A 17 25.13 -17.66 5.82
CA MET A 17 25.57 -17.23 4.49
C MET A 17 24.41 -17.28 3.50
N VAL A 18 24.27 -16.23 2.69
CA VAL A 18 23.35 -16.26 1.55
C VAL A 18 24.03 -17.00 0.40
N ALA A 19 23.41 -18.09 -0.04
CA ALA A 19 23.91 -18.88 -1.16
C ALA A 19 23.90 -18.02 -2.45
N PRO A 20 24.96 -18.06 -3.29
CA PRO A 20 25.09 -17.20 -4.47
C PRO A 20 23.87 -17.25 -5.41
N GLU A 21 23.26 -18.42 -5.56
CA GLU A 21 22.07 -18.65 -6.39
C GLU A 21 20.79 -17.99 -5.87
N LYS A 22 20.76 -17.60 -4.59
CA LYS A 22 19.65 -16.83 -3.99
C LYS A 22 19.86 -15.31 -4.11
N VAL A 23 21.02 -14.86 -4.59
CA VAL A 23 21.33 -13.45 -4.79
C VAL A 23 20.73 -12.98 -6.12
N GLN A 24 19.76 -12.09 -6.05
CA GLN A 24 19.14 -11.46 -7.22
C GLN A 24 19.95 -10.22 -7.62
N GLN A 25 20.81 -10.32 -8.64
CA GLN A 25 21.70 -9.23 -9.05
C GLN A 25 21.05 -8.23 -10.03
N GLN A 26 20.13 -8.70 -10.85
CA GLN A 26 19.47 -7.89 -11.89
C GLN A 26 17.95 -7.90 -11.71
N PRO A 27 17.25 -6.85 -12.17
CA PRO A 27 15.79 -6.85 -12.19
C PRO A 27 15.24 -7.95 -13.11
N PRO A 28 14.03 -8.48 -12.85
CA PRO A 28 13.14 -8.11 -11.75
C PRO A 28 13.55 -8.73 -10.41
N TRP A 29 13.71 -7.91 -9.36
CA TRP A 29 13.95 -8.40 -8.00
C TRP A 29 12.63 -8.78 -7.33
N LYS A 30 12.58 -9.96 -6.72
CA LYS A 30 11.45 -10.43 -5.93
C LYS A 30 11.70 -10.19 -4.44
N TYR A 31 10.81 -9.45 -3.79
CA TYR A 31 10.88 -9.20 -2.35
C TYR A 31 9.47 -9.10 -1.79
N LEU A 32 9.16 -9.84 -0.71
CA LEU A 32 7.86 -9.81 -0.02
C LEU A 32 6.63 -9.84 -0.95
N GLY A 33 6.65 -10.63 -2.03
CA GLY A 33 5.53 -10.71 -2.99
C GLY A 33 5.41 -9.53 -3.96
N VAL A 34 6.40 -8.65 -4.05
CA VAL A 34 6.52 -7.62 -5.10
C VAL A 34 7.66 -7.94 -6.07
N LYS A 35 7.48 -7.57 -7.33
CA LYS A 35 8.49 -7.51 -8.39
C LYS A 35 8.96 -6.07 -8.53
N ILE A 36 10.21 -5.82 -8.18
CA ILE A 36 10.86 -4.53 -8.30
C ILE A 36 11.61 -4.53 -9.65
N LEU A 37 11.25 -3.60 -10.51
CA LEU A 37 11.93 -3.30 -11.77
C LEU A 37 12.89 -2.12 -11.56
N GLU A 38 13.55 -1.66 -12.62
CA GLU A 38 14.50 -0.56 -12.52
C GLU A 38 13.86 0.70 -11.92
N ARG A 39 12.68 1.09 -12.43
CA ARG A 39 11.97 2.32 -12.05
C ARG A 39 10.62 2.10 -11.35
N THR A 40 10.03 0.91 -11.50
CA THR A 40 8.68 0.61 -10.99
C THR A 40 8.67 -0.58 -10.06
N ILE A 41 7.62 -0.67 -9.25
CA ILE A 41 7.32 -1.80 -8.40
C ILE A 41 5.93 -2.29 -8.79
N ARG A 42 5.82 -3.59 -9.05
CA ARG A 42 4.57 -4.28 -9.39
C ARG A 42 4.33 -5.40 -8.41
N HIS A 43 3.08 -5.67 -8.08
CA HIS A 43 2.77 -6.86 -7.31
C HIS A 43 3.06 -8.12 -8.14
N GLN A 44 3.53 -9.17 -7.46
CA GLN A 44 3.46 -10.50 -8.02
C GLN A 44 1.98 -10.88 -8.19
N GLU A 45 1.68 -11.71 -9.19
CA GLU A 45 0.32 -12.15 -9.47
C GLU A 45 -0.36 -12.70 -8.21
N VAL A 46 -1.32 -11.94 -7.68
CA VAL A 46 -2.02 -12.28 -6.44
C VAL A 46 -3.24 -13.10 -6.82
N GLN A 47 -3.23 -14.37 -6.42
CA GLN A 47 -4.39 -15.24 -6.55
C GLN A 47 -5.33 -14.98 -5.37
N PHE A 48 -6.47 -14.34 -5.64
CA PHE A 48 -7.50 -14.12 -4.65
C PHE A 48 -8.36 -15.37 -4.47
N VAL A 49 -8.71 -15.68 -3.22
CA VAL A 49 -9.61 -16.79 -2.92
C VAL A 49 -11.01 -16.45 -3.46
N GLN A 50 -11.45 -17.15 -4.50
CA GLN A 50 -12.76 -16.90 -5.14
C GLN A 50 -13.95 -17.45 -4.33
N SER A 51 -13.69 -18.32 -3.35
CA SER A 51 -14.72 -18.87 -2.46
C SER A 51 -14.34 -18.65 -0.99
N VAL A 52 -14.99 -17.69 -0.34
CA VAL A 52 -14.98 -17.58 1.12
C VAL A 52 -16.06 -18.50 1.67
N LYS A 53 -15.70 -19.43 2.55
CA LYS A 53 -16.65 -20.32 3.24
C LYS A 53 -16.65 -20.12 4.75
N THR A 54 -15.54 -19.63 5.29
CA THR A 54 -15.34 -19.44 6.73
C THR A 54 -14.79 -18.05 7.06
N LEU A 55 -14.89 -17.64 8.31
CA LEU A 55 -14.26 -16.41 8.80
C LEU A 55 -12.74 -16.41 8.56
N ASN A 56 -12.07 -17.54 8.68
CA ASN A 56 -10.64 -17.66 8.37
C ASN A 56 -10.33 -17.29 6.90
N ASP A 57 -11.17 -17.74 5.96
CA ASP A 57 -11.00 -17.40 4.54
C ASP A 57 -11.20 -15.90 4.31
N ALA A 58 -12.20 -15.31 4.96
CA ALA A 58 -12.45 -13.86 4.91
C ALA A 58 -11.27 -13.06 5.48
N GLN A 59 -10.71 -13.49 6.61
CA GLN A 59 -9.54 -12.86 7.23
C GLN A 59 -8.30 -12.91 6.33
N LYS A 60 -8.04 -14.06 5.69
CA LYS A 60 -6.93 -14.18 4.72
C LYS A 60 -7.14 -13.25 3.53
N LEU A 61 -8.35 -13.22 2.98
CA LEU A 61 -8.69 -12.35 1.86
C LEU A 61 -8.49 -10.87 2.22
N VAL A 62 -9.10 -10.42 3.32
CA VAL A 62 -8.98 -9.04 3.80
C VAL A 62 -7.54 -8.69 4.17
N GLY A 63 -6.77 -9.63 4.71
CA GLY A 63 -5.35 -9.45 5.01
C GLY A 63 -4.54 -9.16 3.74
N VAL A 64 -4.73 -9.93 2.68
CA VAL A 64 -4.08 -9.71 1.38
C VAL A 64 -4.49 -8.35 0.80
N ILE A 65 -5.78 -8.00 0.83
CA ILE A 65 -6.28 -6.73 0.29
C ILE A 65 -5.73 -5.54 1.09
N THR A 66 -5.65 -5.67 2.42
CA THR A 66 -5.09 -4.63 3.29
C THR A 66 -3.60 -4.43 3.03
N TRP A 67 -2.86 -5.51 2.75
CA TRP A 67 -1.45 -5.45 2.37
C TRP A 67 -1.24 -4.75 1.01
N LEU A 68 -2.11 -5.00 0.04
CA LEU A 68 -2.07 -4.37 -1.29
C LEU A 68 -2.53 -2.92 -1.30
N ARG A 69 -3.34 -2.54 -0.31
CA ARG A 69 -4.04 -1.26 -0.27
C ARG A 69 -3.18 -0.01 -0.55
N PRO A 70 -1.94 0.12 -0.06
CA PRO A 70 -1.09 1.28 -0.35
C PRO A 70 -0.76 1.47 -1.84
N TYR A 71 -1.04 0.48 -2.68
CA TYR A 71 -0.66 0.49 -4.10
C TYR A 71 -1.86 0.64 -5.04
N LEU A 72 -3.09 0.48 -4.52
CA LEU A 72 -4.29 0.37 -5.35
C LEU A 72 -5.10 1.67 -5.47
N GLY A 73 -4.89 2.62 -4.57
CA GLY A 73 -5.70 3.86 -4.52
C GLY A 73 -7.17 3.66 -4.14
N LEU A 74 -7.59 2.46 -3.76
CA LEU A 74 -8.97 2.16 -3.39
C LEU A 74 -9.32 2.73 -2.01
N THR A 75 -10.42 3.49 -1.96
CA THR A 75 -10.88 4.14 -0.73
C THR A 75 -11.42 3.13 0.29
N THR A 76 -11.48 3.56 1.55
CA THR A 76 -12.11 2.74 2.61
C THR A 76 -13.58 2.43 2.28
N ALA A 77 -14.30 3.40 1.70
CA ALA A 77 -15.70 3.25 1.36
C ALA A 77 -15.88 2.15 0.29
N GLN A 78 -15.04 2.15 -0.75
CA GLN A 78 -15.04 1.11 -1.78
C GLN A 78 -14.76 -0.28 -1.19
N LEU A 79 -13.80 -0.39 -0.25
CA LEU A 79 -13.44 -1.66 0.37
C LEU A 79 -14.39 -2.12 1.48
N SER A 80 -15.34 -1.26 1.92
CA SER A 80 -16.20 -1.52 3.06
C SER A 80 -16.95 -2.86 2.98
N PRO A 81 -17.55 -3.26 1.83
CA PRO A 81 -18.26 -4.53 1.74
C PRO A 81 -17.41 -5.77 2.08
N LEU A 82 -16.09 -5.71 1.83
CA LEU A 82 -15.17 -6.79 2.18
C LEU A 82 -14.87 -6.81 3.68
N PHE A 83 -14.81 -5.65 4.34
CA PHE A 83 -14.60 -5.58 5.79
C PHE A 83 -15.81 -6.04 6.60
N GLU A 84 -17.02 -5.88 6.06
CA GLU A 84 -18.24 -6.38 6.69
C GLU A 84 -18.23 -7.91 6.89
N LEU A 85 -17.50 -8.65 6.04
CA LEU A 85 -17.34 -10.11 6.16
C LEU A 85 -16.70 -10.54 7.50
N LEU A 86 -15.94 -9.64 8.13
CA LEU A 86 -15.26 -9.90 9.41
C LEU A 86 -16.17 -9.72 10.62
N LYS A 87 -17.37 -9.15 10.46
CA LYS A 87 -18.32 -8.96 11.56
C LYS A 87 -19.06 -10.27 11.87
N GLY A 88 -19.70 -10.33 13.04
CA GLY A 88 -20.46 -11.48 13.51
C GLY A 88 -19.68 -12.38 14.46
N ASP A 89 -19.99 -13.69 14.42
CA ASP A 89 -19.34 -14.72 15.24
C ASP A 89 -17.82 -14.72 15.03
N THR A 90 -17.06 -14.78 16.14
CA THR A 90 -15.60 -14.72 16.14
C THR A 90 -14.93 -16.08 15.93
N ASP A 91 -15.70 -17.19 15.91
CA ASP A 91 -15.15 -18.50 15.54
C ASP A 91 -14.60 -18.47 14.10
N LEU A 92 -13.34 -18.86 13.94
CA LEU A 92 -12.64 -18.97 12.65
C LEU A 92 -13.36 -19.89 11.67
N LYS A 93 -14.09 -20.88 12.18
CA LYS A 93 -14.88 -21.83 11.38
C LYS A 93 -16.31 -21.36 11.14
N SER A 94 -16.72 -20.23 11.73
CA SER A 94 -18.06 -19.70 11.51
C SER A 94 -18.27 -19.45 10.00
N PRO A 95 -19.45 -19.84 9.46
CA PRO A 95 -19.71 -19.74 8.04
C PRO A 95 -19.70 -18.27 7.60
N ARG A 96 -19.11 -18.03 6.44
CA ARG A 96 -19.10 -16.74 5.76
C ARG A 96 -19.29 -16.96 4.27
N GLU A 97 -19.98 -16.03 3.62
CA GLU A 97 -20.18 -16.04 2.19
C GLU A 97 -19.93 -14.64 1.62
N LEU A 98 -19.38 -14.59 0.41
CA LEU A 98 -19.23 -13.32 -0.30
C LEU A 98 -20.61 -12.84 -0.76
N THR A 99 -21.04 -11.71 -0.22
CA THR A 99 -22.23 -10.99 -0.71
C THR A 99 -21.99 -10.51 -2.15
N PRO A 100 -23.05 -10.24 -2.94
CA PRO A 100 -22.90 -9.71 -4.29
C PRO A 100 -22.05 -8.43 -4.34
N GLU A 101 -22.18 -7.56 -3.34
CA GLU A 101 -21.43 -6.31 -3.24
C GLU A 101 -19.94 -6.59 -2.97
N ALA A 102 -19.63 -7.52 -2.05
CA ALA A 102 -18.26 -7.92 -1.77
C ALA A 102 -17.58 -8.56 -2.98
N ARG A 103 -18.32 -9.32 -3.81
CA ARG A 103 -17.79 -9.90 -5.06
C ARG A 103 -17.42 -8.82 -6.08
N LYS A 104 -18.30 -7.83 -6.27
CA LYS A 104 -18.03 -6.70 -7.17
C LYS A 104 -16.77 -5.93 -6.75
N VAL A 105 -16.64 -5.62 -5.46
CA VAL A 105 -15.45 -4.94 -4.94
C VAL A 105 -14.20 -5.81 -5.10
N LEU A 106 -14.31 -7.12 -4.93
CA LEU A 106 -13.17 -8.02 -5.16
C LEU A 106 -12.70 -8.00 -6.62
N GLU A 107 -13.62 -7.93 -7.59
CA GLU A 107 -13.29 -7.76 -9.00
C GLU A 107 -12.60 -6.41 -9.28
N GLU A 108 -13.09 -5.32 -8.67
CA GLU A 108 -12.45 -3.99 -8.75
C GLU A 108 -11.02 -4.03 -8.18
N VAL A 109 -10.81 -4.72 -7.05
CA VAL A 109 -9.47 -4.94 -6.47
C VAL A 109 -8.58 -5.71 -7.43
N GLN A 110 -9.07 -6.77 -8.06
CA GLN A 110 -8.29 -7.57 -9.02
C GLN A 110 -7.87 -6.76 -10.25
N GLN A 111 -8.79 -5.93 -10.76
CA GLN A 111 -8.52 -5.01 -11.87
C GLN A 111 -7.48 -3.98 -11.47
N ALA A 112 -7.64 -3.36 -10.29
CA ALA A 112 -6.66 -2.41 -9.75
C ALA A 112 -5.29 -3.07 -9.60
N VAL A 113 -5.18 -4.26 -9.01
CA VAL A 113 -3.89 -4.96 -8.86
C VAL A 113 -3.20 -5.22 -10.21
N SER A 114 -3.98 -5.53 -11.23
CA SER A 114 -3.46 -5.81 -12.57
C SER A 114 -2.98 -4.54 -13.29
N ALA A 115 -3.70 -3.43 -13.09
CA ALA A 115 -3.41 -2.14 -13.71
C ALA A 115 -2.39 -1.30 -12.93
N CYS A 116 -2.30 -1.46 -11.61
CA CYS A 116 -1.50 -0.61 -10.75
C CYS A 116 0.00 -0.90 -10.89
N GLN A 117 0.75 0.19 -10.95
CA GLN A 117 2.18 0.25 -10.75
C GLN A 117 2.47 1.43 -9.83
N VAL A 118 3.43 1.26 -8.92
CA VAL A 118 4.01 2.38 -8.18
C VAL A 118 5.46 2.54 -8.58
N TYR A 119 6.03 3.70 -8.29
CA TYR A 119 7.38 4.05 -8.69
C TYR A 119 8.38 3.82 -7.57
N ARG A 120 9.64 3.58 -7.93
CA ARG A 120 10.75 3.64 -6.97
C ARG A 120 11.08 5.09 -6.68
N ILE A 121 11.53 5.33 -5.45
CA ILE A 121 12.04 6.63 -5.03
C ILE A 121 13.26 6.96 -5.89
N GLU A 122 13.20 8.10 -6.56
CA GLU A 122 14.35 8.73 -7.21
C GLU A 122 15.05 9.63 -6.18
N PRO A 123 16.29 9.32 -5.74
CA PRO A 123 16.93 10.04 -4.64
C PRO A 123 17.15 11.53 -4.89
N SER A 124 17.20 11.95 -6.16
CA SER A 124 17.40 13.34 -6.56
C SER A 124 16.14 14.21 -6.50
N ILE A 125 14.96 13.61 -6.27
CA ILE A 125 13.67 14.31 -6.27
C ILE A 125 13.05 14.29 -4.87
N ASP A 126 12.55 15.44 -4.45
CA ASP A 126 11.87 15.61 -3.18
C ASP A 126 10.55 14.83 -3.10
N VAL A 127 10.28 14.23 -1.92
CA VAL A 127 9.00 13.57 -1.65
C VAL A 127 7.96 14.60 -1.21
N THR A 128 6.80 14.56 -1.85
CA THR A 128 5.66 15.42 -1.59
C THR A 128 4.45 14.61 -1.15
N VAL A 129 3.67 15.16 -0.22
CA VAL A 129 2.42 14.56 0.28
C VAL A 129 1.25 15.32 -0.32
N PHE A 130 0.46 14.68 -1.18
CA PHE A 130 -0.76 15.22 -1.76
C PHE A 130 -1.95 14.76 -0.94
N ILE A 131 -2.90 15.65 -0.65
CA ILE A 131 -4.11 15.33 0.12
C ILE A 131 -5.32 15.52 -0.77
N THR A 132 -6.18 14.50 -0.82
CA THR A 132 -7.43 14.47 -1.56
C THR A 132 -8.60 14.13 -0.64
N THR A 133 -9.76 14.72 -0.88
CA THR A 133 -10.97 14.58 -0.04
C THR A 133 -12.19 14.23 -0.89
N PRO A 134 -12.22 13.06 -1.55
CA PRO A 134 -13.30 12.74 -2.49
C PRO A 134 -14.68 12.67 -1.81
N ASP A 135 -14.77 12.26 -0.55
CA ASP A 135 -16.06 12.06 0.15
C ASP A 135 -16.03 12.45 1.64
N LEU A 136 -15.42 13.60 1.99
CA LEU A 136 -15.16 14.03 3.38
C LEU A 136 -14.26 13.08 4.20
N HIS A 137 -13.78 11.99 3.60
CA HIS A 137 -12.74 11.11 4.12
C HIS A 137 -11.41 11.43 3.42
N PRO A 138 -10.52 12.20 4.07
CA PRO A 138 -9.25 12.57 3.45
C PRO A 138 -8.39 11.33 3.24
N THR A 139 -7.84 11.22 2.05
CA THR A 139 -6.84 10.24 1.63
C THR A 139 -5.62 11.02 1.15
N SER A 140 -4.44 10.42 1.25
CA SER A 140 -3.21 11.06 0.82
C SER A 140 -2.39 10.17 -0.09
N ILE A 141 -1.62 10.81 -0.97
CA ILE A 141 -0.63 10.19 -1.84
C ILE A 141 0.74 10.70 -1.39
N ILE A 142 1.66 9.78 -1.14
CA ILE A 142 3.08 10.08 -1.05
C ILE A 142 3.65 9.85 -2.44
N GLY A 143 4.22 10.89 -3.05
CA GLY A 143 4.69 10.85 -4.43
C GLY A 143 5.84 11.80 -4.69
N GLN A 144 6.45 11.66 -5.86
CA GLN A 144 7.45 12.57 -6.40
C GLN A 144 6.85 13.26 -7.62
N TRP A 145 7.03 14.59 -7.70
CA TRP A 145 6.56 15.39 -8.82
C TRP A 145 7.73 15.90 -9.64
N ASN A 146 7.69 15.70 -10.95
CA ASN A 146 8.67 16.26 -11.88
C ASN A 146 8.03 16.50 -13.26
N ASP A 147 7.99 17.75 -13.72
CA ASP A 147 7.40 18.13 -15.00
C ASP A 147 8.15 17.58 -16.22
N ASP A 148 9.40 17.14 -16.05
CA ASP A 148 10.20 16.56 -17.13
C ASP A 148 9.86 15.06 -17.38
N TRP A 149 9.06 14.44 -16.52
CA TRP A 149 8.64 13.04 -16.67
C TRP A 149 7.42 12.90 -17.59
N THR A 150 7.30 11.74 -18.25
CA THR A 150 6.13 11.42 -19.09
C THR A 150 4.83 11.41 -18.28
N ASP A 151 4.91 10.94 -17.04
CA ASP A 151 3.87 11.07 -16.03
C ASP A 151 4.44 11.93 -14.88
N PRO A 152 4.02 13.19 -14.74
CA PRO A 152 4.63 14.11 -13.79
C PRO A 152 4.53 13.65 -12.34
N LEU A 153 3.53 12.83 -12.00
CA LEU A 153 3.31 12.32 -10.65
C LEU A 153 3.69 10.84 -10.56
N HIS A 154 4.87 10.58 -10.01
CA HIS A 154 5.24 9.23 -9.62
C HIS A 154 4.70 8.92 -8.22
N VAL A 155 3.59 8.18 -8.17
CA VAL A 155 3.02 7.67 -6.92
C VAL A 155 3.93 6.62 -6.30
N LEU A 156 4.33 6.84 -5.05
CA LEU A 156 5.09 5.89 -4.25
C LEU A 156 4.14 5.00 -3.43
N GLU A 157 3.26 5.63 -2.64
CA GLU A 157 2.27 4.95 -1.79
C GLU A 157 1.04 5.81 -1.52
N TRP A 158 -0.11 5.16 -1.39
CA TRP A 158 -1.36 5.72 -0.88
C TRP A 158 -1.47 5.55 0.65
N VAL A 159 -1.87 6.61 1.34
CA VAL A 159 -2.03 6.64 2.80
C VAL A 159 -3.48 6.92 3.16
N PHE A 160 -4.04 6.01 3.96
CA PHE A 160 -5.43 6.07 4.40
C PHE A 160 -5.53 6.21 5.92
N LEU A 161 -6.56 6.88 6.41
CA LEU A 161 -6.94 6.82 7.82
C LEU A 161 -7.60 5.47 8.17
N PRO A 162 -7.55 5.04 9.45
CA PRO A 162 -8.27 3.85 9.89
C PRO A 162 -9.77 3.91 9.56
N HIS A 163 -10.36 2.76 9.26
CA HIS A 163 -11.77 2.65 8.90
C HIS A 163 -12.72 3.00 10.05
N GLN A 164 -12.33 2.70 11.30
CA GLN A 164 -13.13 3.01 12.47
C GLN A 164 -12.78 4.39 13.03
N PRO A 165 -13.71 5.35 13.05
CA PRO A 165 -13.50 6.59 13.75
C PRO A 165 -13.49 6.34 15.26
N HIS A 166 -12.52 6.91 15.97
CA HIS A 166 -12.45 6.82 17.43
C HIS A 166 -13.49 7.71 18.14
N LYS A 167 -14.18 8.58 17.39
CA LYS A 167 -15.20 9.52 17.89
C LYS A 167 -16.36 9.64 16.90
N THR A 168 -17.58 9.74 17.43
CA THR A 168 -18.84 9.84 16.68
C THR A 168 -18.97 11.13 15.85
N ALA A 169 -18.28 12.21 16.25
CA ALA A 169 -18.17 13.45 15.49
C ALA A 169 -16.69 13.79 15.33
N THR A 170 -16.17 13.74 14.10
CA THR A 170 -14.83 14.22 13.78
C THR A 170 -14.98 15.26 12.67
N VAL A 171 -14.42 16.45 12.88
CA VAL A 171 -14.40 17.55 11.92
C VAL A 171 -13.31 17.32 10.87
N LEU A 172 -13.52 17.75 9.64
CA LEU A 172 -12.63 17.46 8.50
C LEU A 172 -11.17 17.86 8.77
N PHE A 173 -10.94 19.00 9.45
CA PHE A 173 -9.58 19.44 9.78
C PHE A 173 -8.85 18.47 10.73
N GLU A 174 -9.55 17.81 11.66
CA GLU A 174 -8.95 16.81 12.55
C GLU A 174 -8.52 15.57 11.75
N LEU A 175 -9.34 15.15 10.78
CA LEU A 175 -8.99 14.04 9.89
C LEU A 175 -7.75 14.39 9.04
N ILE A 176 -7.71 15.59 8.47
CA ILE A 176 -6.56 16.07 7.69
C ILE A 176 -5.31 16.14 8.57
N ALA A 177 -5.40 16.70 9.78
CA ALA A 177 -4.26 16.78 10.69
C ALA A 177 -3.72 15.39 11.06
N ARG A 178 -4.59 14.42 11.35
CA ARG A 178 -4.20 13.04 11.63
C ARG A 178 -3.55 12.38 10.41
N LEU A 179 -4.06 12.65 9.22
CA LEU A 179 -3.52 12.14 7.97
C LEU A 179 -2.12 12.71 7.72
N ILE A 180 -1.91 14.01 7.93
CA ILE A 180 -0.60 14.66 7.82
C ILE A 180 0.42 14.01 8.77
N ILE A 181 0.04 13.81 10.04
CA ILE A 181 0.92 13.16 11.03
C ILE A 181 1.33 11.76 10.54
N LYS A 182 0.37 10.98 10.04
CA LYS A 182 0.61 9.64 9.51
C LYS A 182 1.52 9.67 8.27
N CYS A 183 1.33 10.63 7.37
CA CYS A 183 2.16 10.79 6.18
C CYS A 183 3.59 11.15 6.54
N ARG A 184 3.81 12.09 7.48
CA ARG A 184 5.15 12.45 7.96
C ARG A 184 5.88 11.26 8.56
N GLN A 185 5.21 10.49 9.41
CA GLN A 185 5.77 9.24 9.95
C GLN A 185 6.15 8.25 8.85
N ARG A 186 5.32 8.14 7.80
CA ARG A 186 5.61 7.26 6.68
C ARG A 186 6.77 7.76 5.82
N CYS A 187 6.87 9.06 5.56
CA CYS A 187 8.03 9.65 4.87
C CYS A 187 9.34 9.37 5.63
N LEU A 188 9.36 9.53 6.96
CA LEU A 188 10.52 9.20 7.78
C LEU A 188 10.94 7.72 7.67
N GLN A 189 9.98 6.80 7.51
CA GLN A 189 10.28 5.38 7.27
C GLN A 189 10.84 5.11 5.87
N LEU A 190 10.37 5.84 4.87
CA LEU A 190 10.73 5.65 3.46
C LEU A 190 12.06 6.32 3.10
N THR A 191 12.27 7.56 3.54
CA THR A 191 13.40 8.41 3.11
C THR A 191 14.32 8.83 4.26
N ARG A 192 13.94 8.58 5.52
CA ARG A 192 14.56 9.16 6.72
C ARG A 192 14.49 10.70 6.78
N ALA A 193 13.57 11.29 6.04
CA ALA A 193 13.32 12.73 6.02
C ALA A 193 11.81 13.03 6.10
N ASP A 194 11.47 14.22 6.57
CA ASP A 194 10.12 14.77 6.46
C ASP A 194 9.80 15.08 4.98
N PRO A 195 8.52 15.11 4.58
CA PRO A 195 8.15 15.54 3.23
C PRO A 195 8.52 17.01 3.00
N SER A 196 9.05 17.30 1.82
CA SER A 196 9.50 18.66 1.48
C SER A 196 8.33 19.62 1.31
N LYS A 197 7.17 19.11 0.87
CA LYS A 197 5.95 19.89 0.67
C LYS A 197 4.70 19.09 1.06
N ILE A 198 3.73 19.81 1.61
CA ILE A 198 2.34 19.35 1.79
C ILE A 198 1.46 20.45 1.20
N PRO A 199 1.07 20.38 -0.08
CA PRO A 199 0.23 21.39 -0.69
C PRO A 199 -1.16 21.38 -0.03
N PRO A 200 -1.84 22.54 0.10
CA PRO A 200 -3.24 22.55 0.48
C PRO A 200 -4.04 21.75 -0.57
N GLY A 201 -4.93 20.87 -0.11
CA GLY A 201 -5.67 19.94 -0.97
C GLY A 201 -6.37 20.70 -2.10
N SER A 202 -6.11 20.28 -3.34
CA SER A 202 -6.78 20.83 -4.52
C SER A 202 -8.20 20.29 -4.60
N GLU A 203 -9.19 21.17 -4.68
CA GLU A 203 -10.60 20.82 -4.97
C GLU A 203 -10.82 20.37 -6.43
N GLY A 204 -9.77 20.31 -7.25
CA GLY A 204 -9.81 19.81 -8.63
C GLY A 204 -9.44 18.34 -8.69
N GLY A 205 -10.36 17.53 -9.24
CA GLY A 205 -10.16 16.11 -9.49
C GLY A 205 -8.92 15.82 -10.33
N ILE A 206 -8.23 14.74 -9.95
CA ILE A 206 -7.29 14.00 -10.80
C ILE A 206 -8.11 12.92 -11.52
#